data_AF-A0A330MTM0-F1
#
_entry.id   AF-A0A330MTM0-F1
#
_cell.length_a   1.000
_cell.length_b   1.000
_cell.length_c   1.000
_cell.angle_alpha   90.00
_cell.angle_beta   90.00
_cell.angle_gamma   90.00
#
_symmetry.space_group_name_H-M   'P 1'
#
loop_
_entity.id
_entity.type
_entity.pdbx_description
1 polymer ?
#
loop_
_entity_poly.entity_id
_entity_poly.type
_entity_poly.pdbx_seq_one_letter_code
_entity_poly.pdbx_strand_id
1 'polypeptide(L)'
;MSIPIVLDKSTFQGLNYEDIIELHKYYIVNITPLLVSEILGDLAKEEKKGKKAPKDQVTDLAKKMFPYNAYVNMDFRVLVEKSLTGEFTNADNRPFLNAKKSINTPTKKGLTFVETPEELSIKRWKKGEFDTMDEIISEVWRTESMDKNAVEGFKAKFDHLKDIKIKDHKPSNEEKFQALKERLQERLYVELEPEETLNLVMDYFKVNSNLRDNIQARWKNESHPNLENLASYAMYCYEVVCLYHIGINNSLCGKRLTNLLDLEYLFYAPFARVFSTNDKFLKNLFFAVQPADTFFVTLQELKDDFQKFRAVNDEVNVFDEPPVKDSETYLIWDKVFNLELTRKLKPSADELKRKEAELEEILKIAESGTEGKFEGEADFVVKEMFMSPDDPCPCKSGKPLKDCHFPKP
;
A
#
# COMPACT_ATOMS: atom_id res chain seq x y z
N MET A 1 16.88 -8.43 1.43
CA MET A 1 16.33 -7.12 1.00
C MET A 1 15.03 -7.39 0.25
N SER A 2 14.07 -6.47 0.30
CA SER A 2 12.82 -6.54 -0.46
C SER A 2 12.28 -5.13 -0.65
N ILE A 3 11.56 -4.89 -1.75
CA ILE A 3 11.01 -3.57 -2.09
C ILE A 3 9.49 -3.56 -1.84
N PRO A 4 8.94 -2.57 -1.12
CA PRO A 4 7.49 -2.48 -0.95
C PRO A 4 6.76 -2.24 -2.28
N ILE A 5 5.70 -3.02 -2.53
CA ILE A 5 4.85 -2.92 -3.72
C ILE A 5 3.37 -2.81 -3.34
N VAL A 6 2.64 -1.88 -3.96
CA VAL A 6 1.17 -1.85 -3.93
C VAL A 6 0.65 -2.47 -5.22
N LEU A 7 -0.30 -3.38 -5.08
CA LEU A 7 -1.05 -4.00 -6.18
C LEU A 7 -2.51 -3.63 -6.02
N ASP A 8 -3.14 -3.17 -7.10
CA ASP A 8 -4.60 -3.15 -7.15
C ASP A 8 -5.17 -4.57 -7.31
N LYS A 9 -6.48 -4.72 -7.08
CA LYS A 9 -7.16 -6.02 -7.25
C LYS A 9 -6.98 -6.58 -8.66
N SER A 10 -6.98 -5.74 -9.69
CA SER A 10 -6.86 -6.20 -11.09
C SER A 10 -5.50 -6.86 -11.36
N THR A 11 -4.41 -6.32 -10.82
CA THR A 11 -3.07 -6.92 -10.88
C THR A 11 -2.99 -8.15 -10.00
N PHE A 12 -3.43 -8.05 -8.74
CA PHE A 12 -3.37 -9.15 -7.77
C PHE A 12 -4.10 -10.40 -8.27
N GLN A 13 -5.29 -10.22 -8.87
CA GLN A 13 -6.04 -11.31 -9.50
C GLN A 13 -5.35 -11.84 -10.76
N GLY A 14 -4.67 -10.97 -11.51
CA GLY A 14 -3.95 -11.31 -12.73
C GLY A 14 -2.72 -12.19 -12.52
N LEU A 15 -2.07 -12.10 -11.36
CA LEU A 15 -0.94 -12.95 -10.97
C LEU A 15 -1.43 -14.33 -10.52
N ASN A 16 -0.85 -15.40 -11.05
CA ASN A 16 -1.16 -16.76 -10.58
C ASN A 16 -0.40 -17.09 -9.27
N TYR A 17 -0.59 -18.29 -8.72
CA TYR A 17 0.06 -18.66 -7.45
C TYR A 17 1.60 -18.67 -7.55
N GLU A 18 2.16 -19.15 -8.66
CA GLU A 18 3.61 -19.19 -8.89
C GLU A 18 4.20 -17.78 -9.09
N ASP A 19 3.45 -16.89 -9.74
CA ASP A 19 3.82 -15.48 -9.88
C ASP A 19 3.87 -14.77 -8.52
N ILE A 20 2.91 -15.07 -7.64
CA ILE A 20 2.87 -14.54 -6.28
C ILE A 20 4.05 -15.07 -5.44
N ILE A 21 4.45 -16.34 -5.62
CA ILE A 21 5.66 -16.87 -4.97
C ILE A 21 6.89 -16.05 -5.39
N GLU A 22 7.09 -15.82 -6.69
CA GLU A 22 8.23 -15.02 -7.18
C GLU A 22 8.15 -13.56 -6.70
N LEU A 23 6.96 -12.95 -6.72
CA LEU A 23 6.73 -11.62 -6.17
C LEU A 23 7.26 -11.51 -4.74
N HIS A 24 6.92 -12.47 -3.87
CA HIS A 24 7.35 -12.49 -2.47
C HIS A 24 8.83 -12.84 -2.27
N LYS A 25 9.61 -13.16 -3.31
CA LYS A 25 11.08 -13.27 -3.19
C LYS A 25 11.76 -11.90 -3.25
N TYR A 26 11.18 -10.95 -3.97
CA TYR A 26 11.83 -9.67 -4.30
C TYR A 26 11.05 -8.44 -3.83
N TYR A 27 9.78 -8.61 -3.50
CA TYR A 27 8.90 -7.55 -3.05
C TYR A 27 8.26 -7.87 -1.69
N ILE A 28 8.01 -6.83 -0.90
CA ILE A 28 7.11 -6.86 0.25
C ILE A 28 5.77 -6.34 -0.22
N VAL A 29 4.69 -7.12 -0.11
CA VAL A 29 3.38 -6.66 -0.55
C VAL A 29 2.78 -5.73 0.51
N ASN A 30 2.61 -4.46 0.15
CA ASN A 30 1.86 -3.47 0.89
C ASN A 30 0.37 -3.64 0.55
N ILE A 31 -0.33 -4.45 1.37
CA ILE A 31 -1.75 -4.75 1.20
C ILE A 31 -2.54 -3.52 1.64
N THR A 32 -3.31 -2.94 0.73
CA THR A 32 -4.24 -1.86 1.07
C THR A 32 -5.46 -2.43 1.80
N PRO A 33 -6.02 -1.73 2.79
CA PRO A 33 -7.30 -2.11 3.39
C PRO A 33 -8.42 -2.28 2.35
N LEU A 34 -8.41 -1.46 1.28
CA LEU A 34 -9.33 -1.61 0.15
C LEU A 34 -9.24 -3.00 -0.49
N LEU A 35 -8.03 -3.52 -0.76
CA LEU A 35 -7.87 -4.85 -1.36
C LEU A 35 -8.52 -5.94 -0.51
N VAL A 36 -8.38 -5.85 0.81
CA VAL A 36 -9.01 -6.77 1.77
C VAL A 36 -10.53 -6.69 1.67
N SER A 37 -11.09 -5.47 1.71
CA SER A 37 -12.53 -5.23 1.59
C SER A 37 -13.09 -5.70 0.25
N GLU A 38 -12.37 -5.48 -0.85
CA GLU A 38 -12.79 -5.94 -2.16
C GLU A 38 -12.73 -7.47 -2.31
N ILE A 39 -11.75 -8.12 -1.70
CA ILE A 39 -11.68 -9.58 -1.66
C ILE A 39 -12.88 -10.11 -0.86
N LEU A 40 -13.16 -9.57 0.32
CA LEU A 40 -14.31 -9.96 1.12
C LEU A 40 -15.64 -9.69 0.39
N GLY A 41 -15.77 -8.56 -0.30
CA GLY A 41 -16.96 -8.21 -1.08
C GLY A 41 -17.31 -9.20 -2.20
N ASP A 42 -16.37 -10.04 -2.62
CA ASP A 42 -16.64 -11.12 -3.56
C ASP A 42 -17.47 -12.25 -2.92
N LEU A 43 -17.52 -12.36 -1.59
CA LEU A 43 -18.30 -13.34 -0.84
C LEU A 43 -19.80 -13.21 -1.09
N ALA A 44 -20.32 -11.98 -1.15
CA ALA A 44 -21.74 -11.71 -1.41
C ALA A 44 -22.11 -11.66 -2.91
N LYS A 45 -21.25 -12.19 -3.80
CA LYS A 45 -21.62 -12.41 -5.22
C LYS A 45 -22.66 -13.52 -5.32
N GLU A 46 -23.59 -13.39 -6.26
CA GLU A 46 -24.50 -14.50 -6.59
C GLU A 46 -23.72 -15.70 -7.17
N GLU A 47 -24.11 -16.90 -6.76
CA GLU A 47 -23.66 -18.13 -7.39
C GLU A 47 -24.16 -18.21 -8.84
N LYS A 48 -23.24 -18.48 -9.77
CA LYS A 48 -23.56 -18.60 -11.20
C LYS A 48 -23.13 -19.97 -11.67
N LYS A 49 -24.04 -20.68 -12.34
CA LYS A 49 -23.78 -22.01 -12.91
C LYS A 49 -22.53 -21.96 -13.81
N GLY A 50 -21.57 -22.85 -13.57
CA GLY A 50 -20.32 -22.92 -14.32
C GLY A 50 -19.24 -21.92 -13.88
N LYS A 51 -19.49 -21.12 -12.85
CA LYS A 51 -18.46 -20.31 -12.17
C LYS A 51 -18.13 -20.89 -10.80
N LYS A 52 -16.92 -20.60 -10.34
CA LYS A 52 -16.46 -20.94 -8.99
C LYS A 52 -17.35 -20.27 -7.93
N ALA A 53 -17.67 -20.97 -6.85
CA ALA A 53 -18.50 -20.40 -5.80
C ALA A 53 -17.83 -19.17 -5.17
N PRO A 54 -18.60 -18.16 -4.70
CA PRO A 54 -18.07 -16.96 -4.06
C PRO A 54 -17.06 -17.26 -2.94
N LYS A 55 -17.42 -18.16 -2.02
CA LYS A 55 -16.53 -18.61 -0.93
C LYS A 55 -15.19 -19.13 -1.47
N ASP A 56 -15.23 -19.98 -2.49
CA ASP A 56 -13.99 -20.52 -3.04
C ASP A 56 -13.16 -19.44 -3.79
N GLN A 57 -13.80 -18.44 -4.41
CA GLN A 57 -13.07 -17.30 -5.02
C GLN A 57 -12.33 -16.49 -3.95
N VAL A 58 -13.00 -16.18 -2.83
CA VAL A 58 -12.38 -15.46 -1.71
C VAL A 58 -11.24 -16.28 -1.12
N THR A 59 -11.43 -17.59 -0.92
CA THR A 59 -10.39 -18.50 -0.44
C THR A 59 -9.17 -18.55 -1.36
N ASP A 60 -9.37 -18.62 -2.68
CA ASP A 60 -8.26 -18.60 -3.64
C ASP A 60 -7.45 -17.30 -3.58
N LEU A 61 -8.13 -16.16 -3.45
CA LEU A 61 -7.47 -14.86 -3.34
C LEU A 61 -6.73 -14.72 -2.01
N ALA A 62 -7.35 -15.13 -0.91
CA ALA A 62 -6.70 -15.15 0.40
C ALA A 62 -5.47 -16.06 0.41
N LYS A 63 -5.49 -17.19 -0.31
CA LYS A 63 -4.33 -18.10 -0.45
C LYS A 63 -3.13 -17.47 -1.14
N LYS A 64 -3.33 -16.42 -1.94
CA LYS A 64 -2.24 -15.62 -2.55
C LYS A 64 -1.67 -14.55 -1.60
N MET A 65 -2.22 -14.38 -0.40
CA MET A 65 -1.68 -13.44 0.59
C MET A 65 -0.77 -14.21 1.55
N PHE A 66 0.54 -14.00 1.46
CA PHE A 66 1.53 -14.62 2.33
C PHE A 66 1.92 -13.68 3.47
N PRO A 67 1.52 -13.96 4.73
CA PRO A 67 1.73 -13.03 5.84
C PRO A 67 3.20 -12.75 6.16
N TYR A 68 4.09 -13.68 5.83
CA TYR A 68 5.52 -13.57 6.18
C TYR A 68 6.27 -12.47 5.41
N ASN A 69 5.70 -12.00 4.30
CA ASN A 69 6.30 -10.96 3.47
C ASN A 69 5.22 -10.05 2.86
N ALA A 70 4.18 -9.78 3.64
CA ALA A 70 3.10 -8.85 3.33
C ALA A 70 2.65 -8.11 4.60
N TYR A 71 2.06 -6.93 4.42
CA TYR A 71 1.54 -6.13 5.52
C TYR A 71 0.25 -5.44 5.11
N VAL A 72 -0.79 -5.53 5.93
CA VAL A 72 -1.96 -4.66 5.79
C VAL A 72 -1.59 -3.28 6.33
N ASN A 73 -1.64 -2.27 5.46
CA ASN A 73 -1.33 -0.89 5.81
C ASN A 73 -2.43 -0.30 6.71
N MET A 74 -2.07 0.74 7.45
CA MET A 74 -3.04 1.55 8.18
C MET A 74 -4.10 2.14 7.24
N ASP A 75 -5.34 2.30 7.72
CA ASP A 75 -6.40 2.98 7.00
C ASP A 75 -5.98 4.43 6.64
N PHE A 76 -6.18 4.80 5.37
CA PHE A 76 -5.69 6.07 4.84
C PHE A 76 -6.31 7.28 5.55
N ARG A 77 -7.52 7.15 6.11
CA ARG A 77 -8.18 8.23 6.86
C ARG A 77 -7.39 8.56 8.11
N VAL A 78 -6.87 7.55 8.81
CA VAL A 78 -5.99 7.73 9.97
C VAL A 78 -4.66 8.36 9.53
N LEU A 79 -4.11 7.94 8.39
CA LEU A 79 -2.87 8.52 7.84
C LEU A 79 -3.06 10.00 7.43
N VAL A 80 -4.22 10.36 6.87
CA VAL A 80 -4.56 11.75 6.54
C VAL A 80 -4.67 12.58 7.82
N GLU A 81 -5.36 12.08 8.85
CA GLU A 81 -5.45 12.76 10.14
C GLU A 81 -4.06 12.97 10.75
N LYS A 82 -3.22 11.93 10.78
CA LYS A 82 -1.83 12.02 11.27
C LYS A 82 -0.98 13.00 10.48
N SER A 83 -1.19 13.09 9.16
CA SER A 83 -0.52 14.08 8.31
C SER A 83 -0.92 15.50 8.68
N LEU A 84 -2.22 15.74 8.88
CA LEU A 84 -2.76 17.05 9.25
C LEU A 84 -2.35 17.47 10.67
N THR A 85 -2.29 16.54 11.62
CA THR A 85 -1.87 16.81 13.00
C THR A 85 -0.35 16.93 13.18
N GLY A 86 0.43 16.55 12.16
CA GLY A 86 1.89 16.60 12.20
C GLY A 86 2.55 15.39 12.88
N GLU A 87 1.77 14.35 13.19
CA GLU A 87 2.30 13.05 13.67
C GLU A 87 2.97 12.25 12.56
N PHE A 88 2.77 12.65 11.30
CA PHE A 88 3.28 11.99 10.12
C PHE A 88 3.73 13.02 9.08
N THR A 89 5.00 12.99 8.70
CA THR A 89 5.60 13.94 7.76
C THR A 89 5.81 13.34 6.36
N ASN A 90 6.15 12.06 6.27
CA ASN A 90 6.38 11.35 5.01
C ASN A 90 6.24 9.82 5.14
N ALA A 91 6.05 9.14 4.01
CA ALA A 91 5.86 7.70 3.93
C ALA A 91 7.16 6.90 3.71
N ASP A 92 8.23 7.56 3.23
CA ASP A 92 9.50 6.94 2.81
C ASP A 92 9.37 5.70 1.90
N ASN A 93 8.26 5.61 1.16
CA ASN A 93 7.91 4.46 0.31
C ASN A 93 7.86 3.13 1.07
N ARG A 94 7.43 3.17 2.34
CA ARG A 94 7.29 1.99 3.21
C ARG A 94 5.86 1.89 3.77
N PRO A 95 5.35 0.67 4.01
CA PRO A 95 4.05 0.50 4.68
C PRO A 95 4.06 1.17 6.05
N PHE A 96 2.95 1.81 6.42
CA PHE A 96 2.80 2.45 7.73
C PHE A 96 1.90 1.58 8.61
N LEU A 97 2.42 1.13 9.75
CA LEU A 97 1.80 0.11 10.58
C LEU A 97 1.54 0.63 11.99
N ASN A 98 0.54 0.05 12.66
CA ASN A 98 0.28 0.29 14.07
C ASN A 98 1.05 -0.71 14.93
N ALA A 99 2.00 -0.22 15.73
CA ALA A 99 2.66 -1.05 16.73
C ALA A 99 1.65 -1.43 17.82
N LYS A 100 1.65 -2.70 18.22
CA LYS A 100 0.84 -3.20 19.34
C LYS A 100 1.44 -2.75 20.67
N LYS A 101 2.77 -2.73 20.74
CA LYS A 101 3.55 -2.37 21.92
C LYS A 101 4.78 -1.58 21.51
N SER A 102 5.19 -0.70 22.40
CA SER A 102 6.48 -0.04 22.32
C SER A 102 7.32 -0.46 23.51
N ILE A 103 8.48 -1.02 23.22
CA ILE A 103 9.44 -1.46 24.24
C ILE A 103 10.44 -0.32 24.43
N ASN A 104 10.62 0.10 25.68
CA ASN A 104 11.55 1.15 26.03
C ASN A 104 12.43 0.66 27.19
N THR A 105 13.68 0.31 26.86
CA THR A 105 14.70 -0.10 27.83
C THR A 105 15.83 0.94 27.86
N PRO A 106 16.70 0.94 28.90
CA PRO A 106 17.82 1.87 28.96
C PRO A 106 18.82 1.73 27.79
N THR A 107 18.91 0.54 27.16
CA THR A 107 19.89 0.26 26.10
C THR A 107 19.30 0.32 24.70
N LYS A 108 18.05 -0.14 24.53
CA LYS A 108 17.36 -0.17 23.24
C LYS A 108 15.88 0.16 23.33
N LYS A 109 15.35 0.69 22.25
CA LYS A 109 13.93 0.94 22.00
C LYS A 109 13.47 0.08 20.83
N GLY A 110 12.26 -0.45 20.92
CA GLY A 110 11.71 -1.22 19.82
C GLY A 110 10.20 -1.16 19.73
N LEU A 111 9.70 -1.64 18.60
CA LEU A 111 8.28 -1.72 18.32
C LEU A 111 7.90 -3.16 18.03
N THR A 112 6.81 -3.62 18.64
CA THR A 112 6.25 -4.94 18.39
C THR A 112 4.96 -4.80 17.60
N PHE A 113 4.88 -5.49 16.47
CA PHE A 113 3.72 -5.60 15.61
C PHE A 113 3.14 -7.01 15.69
N VAL A 114 1.82 -7.10 15.68
CA VAL A 114 1.08 -8.36 15.68
C VAL A 114 0.11 -8.35 14.51
N GLU A 115 -0.46 -9.52 14.20
CA GLU A 115 -1.48 -9.64 13.16
C GLU A 115 -2.65 -8.68 13.44
N THR A 116 -2.98 -7.87 12.43
CA THR A 116 -4.15 -7.00 12.39
C THR A 116 -5.45 -7.82 12.31
N PRO A 117 -6.62 -7.25 12.65
CA PRO A 117 -7.91 -7.91 12.44
C PRO A 117 -8.11 -8.41 11.01
N GLU A 118 -7.64 -7.65 10.02
CA GLU A 118 -7.67 -7.98 8.60
C GLU A 118 -6.78 -9.19 8.29
N GLU A 119 -5.55 -9.23 8.79
CA GLU A 119 -4.64 -10.38 8.64
C GLU A 119 -5.23 -11.65 9.30
N LEU A 120 -5.88 -11.52 10.46
CA LEU A 120 -6.58 -12.62 11.11
C LEU A 120 -7.79 -13.12 10.30
N SER A 121 -8.51 -12.24 9.61
CA SER A 121 -9.61 -12.61 8.70
C SER A 121 -9.08 -13.31 7.45
N ILE A 122 -8.03 -12.78 6.81
CA ILE A 122 -7.36 -13.43 5.68
C ILE A 122 -6.93 -14.85 6.04
N LYS A 123 -6.37 -15.04 7.25
CA LYS A 123 -5.98 -16.37 7.76
C LYS A 123 -7.15 -17.36 7.87
N ARG A 124 -8.34 -16.91 8.27
CA ARG A 124 -9.57 -17.74 8.26
C ARG A 124 -10.01 -18.04 6.83
N TRP A 125 -10.06 -17.03 5.98
CA TRP A 125 -10.50 -17.17 4.59
C TRP A 125 -9.63 -18.14 3.78
N LYS A 126 -8.31 -18.20 4.06
CA LYS A 126 -7.38 -19.19 3.48
C LYS A 126 -7.80 -20.64 3.73
N LYS A 127 -8.47 -20.90 4.86
CA LYS A 127 -9.01 -22.21 5.25
C LYS A 127 -10.43 -22.45 4.74
N GLY A 128 -11.04 -21.46 4.08
CA GLY A 128 -12.46 -21.50 3.72
C GLY A 128 -13.40 -21.27 4.90
N GLU A 129 -12.87 -20.74 6.00
CA GLU A 129 -13.64 -20.39 7.20
C GLU A 129 -14.11 -18.94 7.07
N PHE A 130 -15.43 -18.73 7.14
CA PHE A 130 -16.08 -17.43 7.10
C PHE A 130 -17.07 -17.34 8.25
N ASP A 131 -17.09 -16.22 8.96
CA ASP A 131 -18.04 -15.97 10.05
C ASP A 131 -19.21 -15.07 9.62
N THR A 132 -20.17 -14.87 10.51
CA THR A 132 -21.35 -14.04 10.24
C THR A 132 -20.98 -12.56 10.03
N MET A 133 -19.89 -12.08 10.64
CA MET A 133 -19.42 -10.71 10.42
C MET A 133 -18.84 -10.54 9.02
N ASP A 134 -18.10 -11.53 8.51
CA ASP A 134 -17.61 -11.56 7.13
C ASP A 134 -18.79 -11.45 6.13
N GLU A 135 -19.85 -12.21 6.34
CA GLU A 135 -21.05 -12.18 5.50
C GLU A 135 -21.72 -10.79 5.55
N ILE A 136 -21.97 -10.23 6.75
CA ILE A 136 -22.57 -8.90 6.91
C ILE A 136 -21.70 -7.80 6.28
N ILE A 137 -20.39 -7.79 6.55
CA ILE A 137 -19.47 -6.79 6.01
C ILE A 137 -19.42 -6.89 4.47
N SER A 138 -19.43 -8.10 3.92
CA SER A 138 -19.44 -8.30 2.47
C SER A 138 -20.70 -7.75 1.80
N GLU A 139 -21.87 -7.89 2.44
CA GLU A 139 -23.14 -7.34 1.95
C GLU A 139 -23.17 -5.81 2.03
N VAL A 140 -22.71 -5.24 3.15
CA VAL A 140 -22.58 -3.79 3.34
C VAL A 140 -21.65 -3.21 2.27
N TRP A 141 -20.47 -3.81 2.08
CA TRP A 141 -19.52 -3.40 1.06
C TRP A 141 -20.11 -3.39 -0.34
N ARG A 142 -20.86 -4.45 -0.72
CA ARG A 142 -21.52 -4.51 -2.03
C ARG A 142 -22.60 -3.44 -2.19
N THR A 143 -23.34 -3.16 -1.13
CA THR A 143 -24.39 -2.14 -1.14
C THR A 143 -23.79 -0.74 -1.32
N GLU A 144 -22.75 -0.41 -0.54
CA GLU A 144 -22.09 0.90 -0.59
C GLU A 144 -21.32 1.11 -1.91
N SER A 145 -20.59 0.10 -2.39
CA SER A 145 -19.84 0.18 -3.66
C SER A 145 -20.73 0.29 -4.91
N MET A 146 -22.02 -0.04 -4.78
CA MET A 146 -23.01 0.06 -5.84
C MET A 146 -23.99 1.24 -5.66
N ASP A 147 -23.74 2.15 -4.71
CA ASP A 147 -24.58 3.34 -4.52
C ASP A 147 -24.49 4.27 -5.74
N LYS A 148 -25.62 4.40 -6.45
CA LYS A 148 -25.73 5.23 -7.66
C LYS A 148 -25.56 6.72 -7.37
N ASN A 149 -25.85 7.15 -6.14
CA ASN A 149 -25.76 8.55 -5.73
C ASN A 149 -24.34 8.97 -5.37
N ALA A 150 -23.42 8.01 -5.16
CA ALA A 150 -22.05 8.28 -4.72
C ALA A 150 -21.30 9.23 -5.65
N VAL A 151 -21.45 9.09 -6.98
CA VAL A 151 -20.78 9.95 -7.96
C VAL A 151 -21.34 11.37 -7.97
N GLU A 152 -22.65 11.54 -7.81
CA GLU A 152 -23.27 12.87 -7.77
C GLU A 152 -22.90 13.60 -6.47
N GLY A 153 -22.98 12.91 -5.33
CA GLY A 153 -22.54 13.43 -4.04
C GLY A 153 -21.05 13.76 -4.02
N PHE A 154 -20.21 12.95 -4.68
CA PHE A 154 -18.79 13.26 -4.87
C PHE A 154 -18.60 14.56 -5.66
N LYS A 155 -19.27 14.72 -6.80
CA LYS A 155 -19.11 15.91 -7.65
C LYS A 155 -19.50 17.21 -6.97
N ALA A 156 -20.55 17.18 -6.16
CA ALA A 156 -21.02 18.36 -5.43
C ALA A 156 -19.97 18.93 -4.45
N LYS A 157 -18.99 18.13 -4.03
CA LYS A 157 -17.90 18.59 -3.14
C LYS A 157 -16.83 19.43 -3.84
N PHE A 158 -16.82 19.47 -5.17
CA PHE A 158 -15.74 20.08 -5.96
C PHE A 158 -16.24 21.21 -6.87
N ASP A 159 -17.24 21.96 -6.41
CA ASP A 159 -17.74 23.14 -7.13
C ASP A 159 -16.63 24.16 -7.41
N HIS A 160 -15.61 24.23 -6.54
CA HIS A 160 -14.42 25.06 -6.69
C HIS A 160 -13.48 24.62 -7.83
N LEU A 161 -13.77 23.52 -8.55
CA LEU A 161 -12.98 23.02 -9.69
C LEU A 161 -13.77 22.97 -11.00
N LYS A 162 -15.05 23.38 -11.01
CA LYS A 162 -15.97 23.15 -12.13
C LYS A 162 -15.55 23.80 -13.45
N ASP A 163 -14.79 24.89 -13.36
CA ASP A 163 -14.31 25.73 -14.46
C ASP A 163 -12.95 25.27 -15.02
N ILE A 164 -12.30 24.28 -14.39
CA ILE A 164 -11.04 23.73 -14.91
C ILE A 164 -11.33 22.87 -16.15
N LYS A 165 -10.91 23.36 -17.31
CA LYS A 165 -11.06 22.70 -18.61
C LYS A 165 -9.72 22.54 -19.32
N ILE A 166 -9.59 21.46 -20.08
CA ILE A 166 -8.48 21.28 -21.02
C ILE A 166 -8.59 22.35 -22.10
N LYS A 167 -7.52 23.14 -22.27
CA LYS A 167 -7.45 24.20 -23.28
C LYS A 167 -6.88 23.70 -24.62
N ASP A 168 -6.08 22.64 -24.60
CA ASP A 168 -5.29 22.18 -25.74
C ASP A 168 -5.65 20.78 -26.24
N HIS A 169 -5.47 20.54 -27.54
CA HIS A 169 -5.49 19.20 -28.12
C HIS A 169 -4.19 18.44 -27.81
N LYS A 170 -4.05 17.92 -26.59
CA LYS A 170 -2.96 16.99 -26.24
C LYS A 170 -3.20 15.59 -26.84
N PRO A 171 -2.16 14.87 -27.29
CA PRO A 171 -2.31 13.62 -28.03
C PRO A 171 -2.76 12.42 -27.16
N SER A 172 -2.27 12.30 -25.92
CA SER A 172 -2.62 11.20 -25.02
C SER A 172 -3.47 11.63 -23.82
N ASN A 173 -4.11 10.67 -23.13
CA ASN A 173 -4.79 10.96 -21.86
C ASN A 173 -3.80 11.31 -20.74
N GLU A 174 -2.61 10.70 -20.74
CA GLU A 174 -1.56 10.99 -19.76
C GLU A 174 -1.13 12.46 -19.84
N GLU A 175 -0.83 12.97 -21.04
CA GLU A 175 -0.47 14.38 -21.23
C GLU A 175 -1.62 15.34 -20.88
N LYS A 176 -2.87 14.93 -21.13
CA LYS A 176 -4.05 15.72 -20.72
C LYS A 176 -4.15 15.81 -19.20
N PHE A 177 -3.94 14.71 -18.48
CA PHE A 177 -3.95 14.75 -17.03
C PHE A 177 -2.79 15.56 -16.47
N GLN A 178 -1.60 15.50 -17.07
CA GLN A 178 -0.46 16.30 -16.64
C GLN A 178 -0.77 17.80 -16.73
N ALA A 179 -1.34 18.25 -17.85
CA ALA A 179 -1.76 19.65 -18.02
C ALA A 179 -2.86 20.07 -17.01
N LEU A 180 -3.76 19.14 -16.69
CA LEU A 180 -4.79 19.38 -15.67
C LEU A 180 -4.21 19.44 -14.25
N LYS A 181 -3.15 18.68 -13.95
CA LYS A 181 -2.45 18.74 -12.66
C LYS A 181 -1.80 20.10 -12.46
N GLU A 182 -1.08 20.61 -13.46
CA GLU A 182 -0.47 21.94 -13.37
C GLU A 182 -1.53 23.00 -13.07
N ARG A 183 -2.66 22.98 -13.79
CA ARG A 183 -3.77 23.91 -13.55
C ARG A 183 -4.44 23.72 -12.19
N LEU A 184 -4.55 22.47 -11.71
CA LEU A 184 -5.06 22.17 -10.37
C LEU A 184 -4.15 22.74 -9.29
N GLN A 185 -2.83 22.58 -9.42
CA GLN A 185 -1.87 23.11 -8.46
C GLN A 185 -1.93 24.64 -8.41
N GLU A 186 -2.05 25.31 -9.57
CA GLU A 186 -2.33 26.76 -9.60
C GLU A 186 -3.62 27.11 -8.84
N ARG A 187 -4.70 26.34 -9.02
CA ARG A 187 -5.96 26.57 -8.30
C ARG A 187 -5.79 26.41 -6.79
N LEU A 188 -5.19 25.32 -6.33
CA LEU A 188 -5.14 24.97 -4.90
C LEU A 188 -4.11 25.79 -4.10
N TYR A 189 -2.98 26.13 -4.71
CA TYR A 189 -1.84 26.74 -4.00
C TYR A 189 -1.61 28.22 -4.32
N VAL A 190 -2.26 28.76 -5.37
CA VAL A 190 -2.05 30.16 -5.79
C VAL A 190 -3.36 30.96 -5.81
N GLU A 191 -4.43 30.40 -6.38
CA GLU A 191 -5.69 31.14 -6.54
C GLU A 191 -6.60 31.09 -5.30
N LEU A 192 -6.59 29.98 -4.55
CA LEU A 192 -7.32 29.83 -3.31
C LEU A 192 -6.46 30.26 -2.12
N GLU A 193 -7.10 30.85 -1.11
CA GLU A 193 -6.44 31.11 0.17
C GLU A 193 -6.06 29.78 0.85
N PRO A 194 -4.86 29.65 1.44
CA PRO A 194 -4.44 28.39 2.06
C PRO A 194 -5.39 27.86 3.15
N GLU A 195 -6.02 28.76 3.92
CA GLU A 195 -7.02 28.37 4.93
C GLU A 195 -8.28 27.76 4.26
N GLU A 196 -8.69 28.27 3.10
CA GLU A 196 -9.81 27.73 2.32
C GLU A 196 -9.46 26.33 1.79
N THR A 197 -8.29 26.16 1.18
CA THR A 197 -7.82 24.85 0.71
C THR A 197 -7.72 23.85 1.87
N LEU A 198 -7.19 24.25 3.03
CA LEU A 198 -7.12 23.39 4.21
C LEU A 198 -8.52 22.96 4.69
N ASN A 199 -9.48 23.87 4.71
CA ASN A 199 -10.87 23.54 5.07
C ASN A 199 -11.50 22.57 4.08
N LEU A 200 -11.28 22.76 2.77
CA LEU A 200 -11.75 21.84 1.73
C LEU A 200 -11.19 20.41 1.91
N VAL A 201 -9.91 20.29 2.28
CA VAL A 201 -9.26 19.01 2.60
C VAL A 201 -9.93 18.36 3.82
N MET A 202 -10.07 19.10 4.92
CA MET A 202 -10.69 18.59 6.16
C MET A 202 -12.17 18.21 5.96
N ASP A 203 -12.90 18.93 5.10
CA ASP A 203 -14.28 18.62 4.71
C ASP A 203 -14.36 17.35 3.88
N TYR A 204 -13.49 17.19 2.89
CA TYR A 204 -13.49 16.02 2.02
C TYR A 204 -13.24 14.73 2.82
N PHE A 205 -12.20 14.74 3.66
CA PHE A 205 -11.83 13.59 4.50
C PHE A 205 -12.65 13.46 5.78
N LYS A 206 -13.63 14.34 6.01
CA LYS A 206 -14.53 14.33 7.17
C LYS A 206 -13.77 14.33 8.51
N VAL A 207 -12.69 15.11 8.59
CA VAL A 207 -11.88 15.25 9.81
C VAL A 207 -12.78 15.73 10.96
N ASN A 208 -12.68 15.04 12.11
CA ASN A 208 -13.48 15.32 13.31
C ASN A 208 -13.30 16.78 13.78
N SER A 209 -14.38 17.42 14.23
CA SER A 209 -14.38 18.81 14.71
C SER A 209 -13.30 19.10 15.77
N ASN A 210 -13.08 18.18 16.71
CA ASN A 210 -12.06 18.35 17.75
C ASN A 210 -10.64 18.40 17.18
N LEU A 211 -10.39 17.69 16.08
CA LEU A 211 -9.09 17.71 15.39
C LEU A 211 -8.94 18.97 14.54
N ARG A 212 -10.01 19.47 13.93
CA ARG A 212 -9.97 20.67 13.09
C ARG A 212 -9.42 21.88 13.83
N ASP A 213 -9.89 22.13 15.05
CA ASP A 213 -9.41 23.25 15.87
C ASP A 213 -7.91 23.12 16.16
N ASN A 214 -7.45 21.89 16.45
CA ASN A 214 -6.03 21.61 16.68
C ASN A 214 -5.18 21.82 15.42
N ILE A 215 -5.67 21.38 14.26
CA ILE A 215 -4.98 21.52 12.97
C ILE A 215 -4.88 23.01 12.59
N GLN A 216 -5.96 23.76 12.73
CA GLN A 216 -5.97 25.20 12.46
C GLN A 216 -5.07 25.97 13.43
N ALA A 217 -5.11 25.63 14.72
CA ALA A 217 -4.22 26.23 15.72
C ALA A 217 -2.76 25.92 15.40
N ARG A 218 -2.43 24.68 15.03
CA ARG A 218 -1.09 24.28 14.58
C ARG A 218 -0.64 25.12 13.40
N TRP A 219 -1.45 25.21 12.35
CA TRP A 219 -1.12 25.98 11.15
C TRP A 219 -0.85 27.45 11.47
N LYS A 220 -1.65 28.07 12.33
CA LYS A 220 -1.45 29.46 12.79
C LYS A 220 -0.19 29.62 13.63
N ASN A 221 0.06 28.69 14.56
CA ASN A 221 1.20 28.74 15.48
C ASN A 221 2.54 28.46 14.79
N GLU A 222 2.55 27.66 13.71
CA GLU A 222 3.74 27.39 12.88
C GLU A 222 4.01 28.51 11.85
N SER A 223 3.39 29.68 12.02
CA SER A 223 3.53 30.85 11.14
C SER A 223 3.01 30.61 9.71
N HIS A 224 1.90 29.87 9.58
CA HIS A 224 1.20 29.62 8.31
C HIS A 224 2.11 28.94 7.27
N PRO A 225 2.65 27.75 7.56
CA PRO A 225 3.43 27.01 6.58
C PRO A 225 2.59 26.74 5.32
N ASN A 226 3.25 26.60 4.16
CA ASN A 226 2.60 26.05 2.97
C ASN A 226 1.99 24.67 3.31
N LEU A 227 0.82 24.38 2.74
CA LEU A 227 0.07 23.14 2.98
C LEU A 227 0.87 21.87 2.63
N GLU A 228 1.76 21.94 1.64
CA GLU A 228 2.68 20.83 1.34
C GLU A 228 3.63 20.54 2.52
N ASN A 229 4.13 21.58 3.21
CA ASN A 229 4.97 21.43 4.38
C ASN A 229 4.16 21.06 5.63
N LEU A 230 2.93 21.56 5.74
CA LEU A 230 2.04 21.27 6.86
C LEU A 230 1.61 19.80 6.88
N ALA A 231 1.18 19.29 5.71
CA ALA A 231 0.49 18.01 5.57
C ALA A 231 0.61 17.43 4.15
N SER A 232 1.85 17.17 3.71
CA SER A 232 2.22 16.66 2.37
C SER A 232 1.33 15.52 1.86
N TYR A 233 1.06 14.54 2.72
CA TYR A 233 0.28 13.36 2.35
C TYR A 233 -1.22 13.64 2.26
N ALA A 234 -1.79 14.43 3.17
CA ALA A 234 -3.19 14.84 3.06
C ALA A 234 -3.43 15.62 1.77
N MET A 235 -2.49 16.51 1.41
CA MET A 235 -2.53 17.25 0.15
C MET A 235 -2.41 16.34 -1.07
N TYR A 236 -1.48 15.38 -1.06
CA TYR A 236 -1.36 14.38 -2.12
C TYR A 236 -2.68 13.61 -2.33
N CYS A 237 -3.29 13.11 -1.26
CA CYS A 237 -4.58 12.40 -1.37
C CYS A 237 -5.69 13.33 -1.88
N TYR A 238 -5.68 14.60 -1.50
CA TYR A 238 -6.64 15.59 -1.97
C TYR A 238 -6.44 15.89 -3.47
N GLU A 239 -5.21 16.02 -3.94
CA GLU A 239 -4.90 16.19 -5.36
C GLU A 239 -5.37 15.02 -6.21
N VAL A 240 -5.20 13.78 -5.74
CA VAL A 240 -5.69 12.57 -6.42
C VAL A 240 -7.20 12.66 -6.68
N VAL A 241 -8.00 13.04 -5.67
CA VAL A 241 -9.47 13.11 -5.80
C VAL A 241 -9.91 14.32 -6.64
N CYS A 242 -9.21 15.44 -6.52
CA CYS A 242 -9.42 16.62 -7.36
C CYS A 242 -9.14 16.30 -8.84
N LEU A 243 -8.03 15.62 -9.15
CA LEU A 243 -7.68 15.19 -10.50
C LEU A 243 -8.71 14.23 -11.08
N TYR A 244 -9.24 13.31 -10.26
CA TYR A 244 -10.34 12.46 -10.70
C TYR A 244 -11.58 13.28 -11.06
N HIS A 245 -11.99 14.22 -10.21
CA HIS A 245 -13.13 15.09 -10.47
C HIS A 245 -12.95 15.88 -11.79
N ILE A 246 -11.80 16.51 -11.97
CA ILE A 246 -11.48 17.27 -13.18
C ILE A 246 -11.43 16.34 -14.40
N GLY A 247 -10.88 15.13 -14.26
CA GLY A 247 -10.87 14.11 -15.29
C GLY A 247 -12.27 13.70 -15.75
N ILE A 248 -13.22 13.54 -14.83
CA ILE A 248 -14.63 13.32 -15.17
C ILE A 248 -15.21 14.53 -15.93
N ASN A 249 -14.96 15.75 -15.46
CA ASN A 249 -15.48 16.98 -16.06
C ASN A 249 -14.92 17.29 -17.45
N ASN A 250 -13.79 16.67 -17.80
CA ASN A 250 -13.12 16.76 -19.08
C ASN A 250 -13.23 15.47 -19.91
N SER A 251 -14.10 14.53 -19.50
CA SER A 251 -14.35 13.25 -20.20
C SER A 251 -13.10 12.38 -20.38
N LEU A 252 -12.11 12.50 -19.49
CA LEU A 252 -10.93 11.61 -19.45
C LEU A 252 -11.19 10.33 -18.67
N CYS A 253 -12.11 10.37 -17.70
CA CYS A 253 -12.52 9.22 -16.89
C CYS A 253 -13.99 8.88 -17.11
N GLY A 254 -14.31 7.59 -17.05
CA GLY A 254 -15.70 7.14 -16.88
C GLY A 254 -16.23 7.47 -15.48
N LYS A 255 -17.56 7.52 -15.36
CA LYS A 255 -18.29 7.72 -14.09
C LYS A 255 -18.64 6.37 -13.42
N ARG A 256 -17.74 5.38 -13.50
CA ARG A 256 -18.02 4.07 -12.89
C ARG A 256 -18.05 4.24 -11.37
N LEU A 257 -18.99 3.59 -10.70
CA LEU A 257 -19.16 3.71 -9.25
C LEU A 257 -17.91 3.25 -8.49
N THR A 258 -17.30 2.15 -8.94
CA THR A 258 -16.11 1.57 -8.32
C THR A 258 -14.89 2.45 -8.41
N ASN A 259 -14.78 3.30 -9.44
CA ASN A 259 -13.60 4.15 -9.63
C ASN A 259 -13.32 5.05 -8.42
N LEU A 260 -14.36 5.47 -7.68
CA LEU A 260 -14.18 6.27 -6.46
C LEU A 260 -13.47 5.50 -5.35
N LEU A 261 -13.78 4.20 -5.22
CA LEU A 261 -13.11 3.30 -4.29
C LEU A 261 -11.70 2.99 -4.80
N ASP A 262 -11.57 2.69 -6.10
CA ASP A 262 -10.30 2.34 -6.73
C ASP A 262 -9.22 3.44 -6.55
N LEU A 263 -9.62 4.71 -6.39
CA LEU A 263 -8.69 5.80 -6.05
C LEU A 263 -7.87 5.55 -4.78
N GLU A 264 -8.42 4.81 -3.81
CA GLU A 264 -7.71 4.57 -2.55
C GLU A 264 -6.41 3.79 -2.79
N TYR A 265 -6.30 2.99 -3.85
CA TYR A 265 -5.02 2.38 -4.23
C TYR A 265 -3.92 3.43 -4.47
N LEU A 266 -4.25 4.57 -5.08
CA LEU A 266 -3.30 5.66 -5.31
C LEU A 266 -2.94 6.41 -4.03
N PHE A 267 -3.81 6.44 -3.02
CA PHE A 267 -3.46 6.96 -1.70
C PHE A 267 -2.33 6.15 -1.05
N TYR A 268 -2.23 4.86 -1.38
CA TYR A 268 -1.17 3.99 -0.86
C TYR A 268 0.12 3.99 -1.70
N ALA A 269 0.14 4.60 -2.88
CA ALA A 269 1.33 4.65 -3.73
C ALA A 269 2.56 5.26 -3.02
N PRO A 270 2.45 6.36 -2.24
CA PRO A 270 3.59 6.91 -1.48
C PRO A 270 4.17 5.97 -0.42
N PHE A 271 3.45 4.91 -0.03
CA PHE A 271 3.90 3.90 0.95
C PHE A 271 4.50 2.67 0.26
N ALA A 272 4.80 2.78 -1.04
CA ALA A 272 5.51 1.76 -1.78
C ALA A 272 6.54 2.36 -2.72
N ARG A 273 7.55 1.57 -3.07
CA ARG A 273 8.53 1.91 -4.10
C ARG A 273 8.06 1.44 -5.47
N VAL A 274 7.10 0.52 -5.53
CA VAL A 274 6.50 0.05 -6.78
C VAL A 274 4.97 0.10 -6.67
N PHE A 275 4.33 0.57 -7.73
CA PHE A 275 2.89 0.52 -7.91
C PHE A 275 2.58 -0.25 -9.19
N SER A 276 1.66 -1.21 -9.11
CA SER A 276 1.17 -1.94 -10.28
C SER A 276 -0.35 -1.95 -10.32
N THR A 277 -0.88 -1.62 -11.49
CA THR A 277 -2.30 -1.73 -11.82
C THR A 277 -2.47 -2.23 -13.25
N ASN A 278 -3.49 -3.06 -13.47
CA ASN A 278 -3.97 -3.40 -14.81
C ASN A 278 -5.22 -2.58 -15.19
N ASP A 279 -5.63 -1.65 -14.33
CA ASP A 279 -6.70 -0.69 -14.59
C ASP A 279 -6.14 0.56 -15.30
N LYS A 280 -6.70 0.84 -16.49
CA LYS A 280 -6.25 1.97 -17.33
C LYS A 280 -6.50 3.33 -16.67
N PHE A 281 -7.54 3.44 -15.86
CA PHE A 281 -7.90 4.67 -15.17
C PHE A 281 -6.89 4.97 -14.06
N LEU A 282 -6.58 3.99 -13.20
CA LEU A 282 -5.54 4.14 -12.18
C LEU A 282 -4.17 4.40 -12.79
N LYS A 283 -3.82 3.72 -13.90
CA LYS A 283 -2.58 3.96 -14.63
C LYS A 283 -2.44 5.42 -15.06
N ASN A 284 -3.46 5.98 -15.72
CA ASN A 284 -3.41 7.37 -16.19
C ASN A 284 -3.27 8.37 -15.04
N LEU A 285 -3.99 8.13 -13.93
CA LEU A 285 -3.88 8.98 -12.75
C LEU A 285 -2.53 8.85 -12.05
N PHE A 286 -1.95 7.65 -11.96
CA PHE A 286 -0.61 7.44 -11.39
C PHE A 286 0.43 8.34 -12.06
N PHE A 287 0.46 8.37 -13.40
CA PHE A 287 1.41 9.21 -14.14
C PHE A 287 1.12 10.70 -14.03
N ALA A 288 -0.12 11.08 -13.73
CA ALA A 288 -0.46 12.46 -13.43
C ALA A 288 0.04 12.84 -12.04
N VAL A 289 -0.37 12.11 -11.00
CA VAL A 289 -0.09 12.46 -9.60
C VAL A 289 1.38 12.32 -9.26
N GLN A 290 2.11 11.42 -9.93
CA GLN A 290 3.57 11.23 -9.80
C GLN A 290 4.00 11.07 -8.34
N PRO A 291 3.59 9.98 -7.67
CA PRO A 291 3.98 9.74 -6.29
C PRO A 291 5.50 9.68 -6.17
N ALA A 292 6.04 10.34 -5.15
CA ALA A 292 7.48 10.50 -4.96
C ALA A 292 8.19 9.14 -4.90
N ASP A 293 9.31 9.03 -5.61
CA ASP A 293 10.19 7.86 -5.69
C ASP A 293 9.49 6.49 -5.83
N THR A 294 8.36 6.47 -6.53
CA THR A 294 7.56 5.27 -6.78
C THR A 294 7.64 4.90 -8.26
N PHE A 295 8.09 3.69 -8.56
CA PHE A 295 8.15 3.15 -9.90
C PHE A 295 6.82 2.52 -10.31
N PHE A 296 6.47 2.64 -11.58
CA PHE A 296 5.34 1.91 -12.16
C PHE A 296 5.85 0.62 -12.81
N VAL A 297 5.17 -0.49 -12.55
CA VAL A 297 5.40 -1.75 -13.29
C VAL A 297 4.04 -2.30 -13.70
N THR A 298 3.91 -2.76 -14.93
CA THR A 298 2.69 -3.39 -15.44
C THR A 298 2.59 -4.85 -14.98
N LEU A 299 1.36 -5.37 -14.99
CA LEU A 299 1.13 -6.81 -14.78
C LEU A 299 1.94 -7.69 -15.75
N GLN A 300 2.10 -7.26 -17.02
CA GLN A 300 2.83 -8.05 -18.01
C GLN A 300 4.33 -8.06 -17.73
N GLU A 301 4.92 -6.91 -17.41
CA GLU A 301 6.34 -6.83 -17.03
C GLU A 301 6.65 -7.69 -15.80
N LEU A 302 5.78 -7.67 -14.77
CA LEU A 302 5.92 -8.55 -13.60
C LEU A 302 5.92 -10.04 -14.02
N LYS A 303 4.98 -10.44 -14.88
CA LYS A 303 4.89 -11.83 -15.36
C LYS A 303 6.10 -12.25 -16.18
N ASP A 304 6.55 -11.38 -17.08
CA ASP A 304 7.71 -11.65 -17.94
C ASP A 304 8.97 -11.80 -17.09
N ASP A 305 9.16 -10.91 -16.11
CA ASP A 305 10.27 -11.00 -15.15
C ASP A 305 10.21 -12.28 -14.33
N PHE A 306 9.06 -12.61 -13.73
CA PHE A 306 8.91 -13.82 -12.92
C PHE A 306 9.10 -15.11 -13.72
N GLN A 307 8.68 -15.12 -14.99
CA GLN A 307 8.97 -16.23 -15.89
C GLN A 307 10.48 -16.38 -16.13
N LYS A 308 11.19 -15.29 -16.40
CA LYS A 308 12.65 -15.30 -16.56
C LYS A 308 13.35 -15.74 -15.27
N PHE A 309 12.88 -15.29 -14.12
CA PHE A 309 13.45 -15.65 -12.82
C PHE A 309 13.29 -17.13 -12.54
N ARG A 310 12.10 -17.71 -12.74
CA ARG A 310 11.88 -19.16 -12.59
C ARG A 310 12.74 -20.01 -13.53
N ALA A 311 13.12 -19.49 -14.69
CA ALA A 311 14.00 -20.20 -15.62
C ALA A 311 15.46 -20.29 -15.12
N VAL A 312 15.86 -19.43 -14.17
CA VAL A 312 17.23 -19.35 -13.64
C VAL A 312 17.31 -19.78 -12.17
N ASN A 313 16.25 -19.54 -11.39
CA ASN A 313 16.10 -20.01 -10.02
C ASN A 313 15.86 -21.53 -10.05
N ASP A 314 16.72 -22.30 -9.39
CA ASP A 314 16.48 -23.73 -9.12
C ASP A 314 16.28 -23.97 -7.61
N GLU A 315 15.95 -25.20 -7.21
CA GLU A 315 15.67 -25.54 -5.81
C GLU A 315 16.88 -25.36 -4.87
N VAL A 316 18.09 -25.23 -5.41
CA VAL A 316 19.36 -25.13 -4.69
C VAL A 316 19.90 -23.70 -4.73
N ASN A 317 19.69 -22.99 -5.83
CA ASN A 317 20.22 -21.66 -6.12
C ASN A 317 19.09 -20.63 -6.13
N VAL A 318 18.72 -20.16 -4.93
CA VAL A 318 17.81 -19.02 -4.78
C VAL A 318 18.62 -17.75 -4.64
N PHE A 319 18.40 -16.81 -5.55
CA PHE A 319 19.09 -15.53 -5.52
C PHE A 319 18.41 -14.55 -4.56
N ASP A 320 19.21 -13.91 -3.70
CA ASP A 320 18.74 -12.88 -2.78
C ASP A 320 18.31 -11.59 -3.49
N GLU A 321 18.90 -11.36 -4.66
CA GLU A 321 18.60 -10.27 -5.59
C GLU A 321 17.92 -10.82 -6.86
N PRO A 322 17.19 -9.98 -7.62
CA PRO A 322 16.63 -10.40 -8.90
C PRO A 322 17.73 -10.95 -9.83
N PRO A 323 17.59 -12.16 -10.39
CA PRO A 323 18.71 -12.84 -11.05
C PRO A 323 19.00 -12.34 -12.49
N VAL A 324 18.06 -11.63 -13.11
CA VAL A 324 18.12 -11.26 -14.54
C VAL A 324 18.29 -9.75 -14.67
N LYS A 325 19.45 -9.30 -15.16
CA LYS A 325 19.89 -7.90 -15.09
C LYS A 325 19.09 -6.90 -15.95
N ASP A 326 18.46 -7.38 -17.01
CA ASP A 326 17.65 -6.59 -17.95
C ASP A 326 16.14 -6.65 -17.63
N SER A 327 15.78 -7.23 -16.48
CA SER A 327 14.41 -7.24 -15.98
C SER A 327 14.05 -5.90 -15.33
N GLU A 328 12.78 -5.50 -15.39
CA GLU A 328 12.29 -4.27 -14.75
C GLU A 328 12.51 -4.31 -13.23
N THR A 329 12.20 -5.45 -12.60
CA THR A 329 12.46 -5.68 -11.17
C THR A 329 13.94 -5.51 -10.82
N TYR A 330 14.88 -6.01 -11.63
CA TYR A 330 16.31 -5.80 -11.39
C TYR A 330 16.70 -4.32 -11.48
N LEU A 331 16.24 -3.62 -12.53
CA LEU A 331 16.56 -2.21 -12.74
C LEU A 331 16.06 -1.32 -11.59
N ILE A 332 14.88 -1.63 -11.05
CA ILE A 332 14.34 -0.96 -9.86
C ILE A 332 15.21 -1.28 -8.64
N TRP A 333 15.57 -2.55 -8.43
CA TRP A 333 16.43 -2.95 -7.33
C TRP A 333 17.80 -2.28 -7.36
N ASP A 334 18.41 -2.17 -8.53
CA ASP A 334 19.70 -1.49 -8.70
C ASP A 334 19.61 0.01 -8.40
N LYS A 335 18.53 0.67 -8.84
CA LYS A 335 18.27 2.07 -8.49
C LYS A 335 18.07 2.29 -7.00
N VAL A 336 17.36 1.39 -6.32
CA VAL A 336 16.99 1.54 -4.91
C VAL A 336 18.14 1.17 -3.97
N PHE A 337 18.87 0.09 -4.25
CA PHE A 337 19.89 -0.43 -3.34
C PHE A 337 21.33 -0.18 -3.78
N ASN A 338 21.57 0.24 -5.02
CA ASN A 338 22.90 0.26 -5.63
C ASN A 338 23.58 -1.11 -5.46
N LEU A 339 23.23 -2.07 -6.32
CA LEU A 339 23.65 -3.46 -6.14
C LEU A 339 25.16 -3.63 -6.26
N GLU A 340 25.82 -2.79 -7.06
CA GLU A 340 27.28 -2.78 -7.11
C GLU A 340 27.91 -2.46 -5.76
N LEU A 341 27.45 -1.38 -5.10
CA LEU A 341 27.93 -1.00 -3.78
C LEU A 341 27.56 -2.07 -2.74
N THR A 342 26.33 -2.58 -2.78
CA THR A 342 25.85 -3.61 -1.84
C THR A 342 26.69 -4.89 -1.92
N ARG A 343 27.07 -5.33 -3.13
CA ARG A 343 27.95 -6.50 -3.33
C ARG A 343 29.38 -6.27 -2.83
N LYS A 344 29.85 -5.01 -2.82
CA LYS A 344 31.18 -4.62 -2.28
C LYS A 344 31.18 -4.56 -0.75
N LEU A 345 30.06 -4.17 -0.14
CA LEU A 345 29.89 -4.03 1.31
C LEU A 345 29.48 -5.35 1.98
N LYS A 346 30.26 -6.43 1.77
CA LYS A 346 30.00 -7.69 2.49
C LYS A 346 30.47 -7.59 3.93
N PRO A 347 29.63 -7.99 4.91
CA PRO A 347 30.03 -7.97 6.32
C PRO A 347 31.18 -8.94 6.56
N SER A 348 32.11 -8.55 7.43
CA SER A 348 33.16 -9.41 7.96
C SER A 348 32.59 -10.48 8.89
N ALA A 349 33.35 -11.56 9.14
CA ALA A 349 32.94 -12.61 10.07
C ALA A 349 32.69 -12.09 11.49
N ASP A 350 33.49 -11.12 11.94
CA ASP A 350 33.32 -10.49 13.25
C ASP A 350 32.04 -9.64 13.32
N GLU A 351 31.68 -8.94 12.23
CA GLU A 351 30.42 -8.21 12.14
C GLU A 351 29.21 -9.13 12.17
N LEU A 352 29.27 -10.28 11.47
CA LEU A 352 28.21 -11.29 11.51
C LEU A 352 28.01 -11.82 12.93
N LYS A 353 29.10 -12.22 13.61
CA LYS A 353 29.04 -12.70 15.00
C LYS A 353 28.49 -11.63 15.97
N ARG A 354 28.85 -10.36 15.77
CA ARG A 354 28.28 -9.24 16.55
C ARG A 354 26.78 -9.10 16.30
N LYS A 355 26.34 -9.22 15.05
CA LYS A 355 24.92 -9.10 14.67
C LYS A 355 24.07 -10.26 15.17
N GLU A 356 24.61 -11.48 15.22
CA GLU A 356 23.96 -12.64 15.84
C GLU A 356 23.73 -12.42 17.34
N ALA A 357 24.75 -11.96 18.07
CA ALA A 357 24.62 -11.62 19.49
C ALA A 357 23.62 -10.47 19.73
N GLU A 358 23.62 -9.47 18.84
CA GLU A 358 22.66 -8.37 18.87
C GLU A 358 21.21 -8.84 18.64
N LEU A 359 21.01 -9.80 17.75
CA LEU A 359 19.70 -10.42 17.49
C LEU A 359 19.21 -11.19 18.72
N GLU A 360 20.06 -11.97 19.38
CA GLU A 360 19.69 -12.66 20.62
C GLU A 360 19.30 -11.69 21.75
N GLU A 361 20.01 -10.57 21.86
CA GLU A 361 19.66 -9.49 22.79
C GLU A 361 18.28 -8.90 22.46
N ILE A 362 18.04 -8.58 21.18
CA ILE A 362 16.76 -8.04 20.70
C ILE A 362 15.62 -9.01 21.01
N LEU A 363 15.79 -10.31 20.77
CA LEU A 363 14.76 -11.32 21.05
C LEU A 363 14.42 -11.38 22.54
N LYS A 364 15.43 -11.35 23.42
CA LYS A 364 15.21 -11.29 24.88
C LYS A 364 14.47 -10.01 25.29
N ILE A 365 14.87 -8.86 24.76
CA ILE A 365 14.20 -7.58 25.02
C ILE A 365 12.77 -7.60 24.50
N ALA A 366 12.50 -8.22 23.36
CA ALA A 366 11.16 -8.33 22.80
C ALA A 366 10.21 -9.14 23.68
N GLU A 367 10.72 -10.19 24.33
CA GLU A 367 9.93 -11.06 25.21
C GLU A 367 9.71 -10.46 26.61
N SER A 368 10.73 -9.85 27.22
CA SER A 368 10.69 -9.44 28.63
C SER A 368 10.87 -7.93 28.87
N GLY A 369 10.99 -7.13 27.81
CA GLY A 369 11.23 -5.69 27.90
C GLY A 369 10.07 -4.92 28.49
N THR A 370 10.38 -3.80 29.13
CA THR A 370 9.37 -2.91 29.72
C THR A 370 8.66 -2.10 28.64
N GLU A 371 7.32 -2.13 28.65
CA GLU A 371 6.50 -1.29 27.80
C GLU A 371 6.54 0.17 28.26
N GLY A 372 6.54 1.11 27.32
CA GLY A 372 6.57 2.53 27.65
C GLY A 372 6.19 3.44 26.48
N LYS A 373 6.14 4.75 26.74
CA LYS A 373 5.97 5.74 25.67
C LYS A 373 7.17 5.69 24.72
N PHE A 374 6.89 5.82 23.44
CA PHE A 374 7.88 5.74 22.37
C PHE A 374 8.10 7.12 21.75
N GLU A 375 9.36 7.55 21.73
CA GLU A 375 9.79 8.78 21.09
C GLU A 375 11.13 8.53 20.37
N GLY A 376 11.21 9.04 19.14
CA GLY A 376 12.37 8.90 18.26
C GLY A 376 12.28 7.69 17.32
N GLU A 377 13.44 7.23 16.84
CA GLU A 377 13.55 6.06 15.97
C GLU A 377 13.71 4.76 16.78
N ALA A 378 13.24 3.65 16.23
CA ALA A 378 13.36 2.34 16.85
C ALA A 378 14.73 1.73 16.55
N ASP A 379 15.38 1.16 17.56
CA ASP A 379 16.60 0.37 17.37
C ASP A 379 16.28 -0.99 16.75
N PHE A 380 15.08 -1.52 17.01
CA PHE A 380 14.61 -2.78 16.44
C PHE A 380 13.09 -2.84 16.27
N VAL A 381 12.65 -3.75 15.41
CA VAL A 381 11.24 -4.07 15.18
C VAL A 381 11.05 -5.58 15.27
N VAL A 382 10.01 -6.01 15.96
CA VAL A 382 9.55 -7.40 15.99
C VAL A 382 8.16 -7.48 15.37
N LYS A 383 7.96 -8.44 14.47
CA LYS A 383 6.63 -8.76 13.95
C LYS A 383 6.33 -10.23 14.20
N GLU A 384 5.23 -10.47 14.89
CA GLU A 384 4.66 -11.80 15.03
C GLU A 384 3.72 -12.07 13.86
N MET A 385 3.92 -13.20 13.19
CA MET A 385 3.16 -13.58 11.99
C MET A 385 2.81 -15.05 12.04
N PHE A 386 1.61 -15.41 11.59
CA PHE A 386 1.29 -16.81 11.37
C PHE A 386 1.78 -17.29 10.01
N MET A 387 2.35 -18.50 10.00
CA MET A 387 2.63 -19.25 8.78
C MET A 387 1.97 -20.62 8.87
N SER A 388 1.20 -20.97 7.84
CA SER A 388 0.70 -22.33 7.69
C SER A 388 1.78 -23.25 7.11
N PRO A 389 1.71 -24.57 7.36
CA PRO A 389 2.65 -25.53 6.78
C PRO A 389 2.67 -25.52 5.23
N ASP A 390 1.58 -25.06 4.61
CA ASP A 390 1.43 -25.00 3.15
C ASP A 390 1.88 -23.65 2.54
N ASP A 391 2.15 -22.64 3.37
CA ASP A 391 2.69 -21.36 2.88
C ASP A 391 4.12 -21.54 2.34
N PRO A 392 4.54 -20.75 1.34
CA PRO A 392 5.91 -20.80 0.86
C PRO A 392 6.91 -20.51 1.98
N CYS A 393 8.04 -21.22 1.94
CA CYS A 393 9.07 -21.08 2.95
C CYS A 393 9.76 -19.70 2.84
N PRO A 394 10.00 -19.00 3.97
CA PRO A 394 10.67 -17.69 3.97
C PRO A 394 12.09 -17.71 3.41
N CYS A 395 12.73 -18.88 3.30
CA CYS A 395 14.03 -19.05 2.66
C CYS A 395 14.01 -18.82 1.14
N LYS A 396 12.86 -18.46 0.57
CA LYS A 396 12.65 -18.16 -0.86
C LYS A 396 12.83 -19.36 -1.80
N SER A 397 12.91 -20.60 -1.28
CA SER A 397 12.98 -21.83 -2.11
C SER A 397 11.75 -22.07 -2.99
N GLY A 398 10.63 -21.39 -2.70
CA GLY A 398 9.35 -21.63 -3.36
C GLY A 398 8.63 -22.89 -2.91
N LYS A 399 9.27 -23.73 -2.07
CA LYS A 399 8.65 -24.92 -1.47
C LYS A 399 7.74 -24.52 -0.32
N PRO A 400 6.66 -25.28 -0.06
CA PRO A 400 5.89 -25.15 1.17
C PRO A 400 6.79 -25.28 2.40
N LEU A 401 6.45 -24.56 3.47
CA LEU A 401 7.20 -24.56 4.72
C LEU A 401 7.42 -25.98 5.27
N LYS A 402 6.39 -26.82 5.22
CA LYS A 402 6.42 -28.24 5.64
C LYS A 402 7.39 -29.13 4.87
N ASP A 403 7.71 -28.75 3.63
CA ASP A 403 8.56 -29.51 2.71
C ASP A 403 9.98 -28.89 2.64
N CYS A 404 10.28 -27.90 3.51
CA CYS A 404 11.53 -27.16 3.51
C CYS A 404 12.14 -27.04 4.93
N HIS A 405 11.75 -26.01 5.70
CA HIS A 405 12.32 -25.72 7.02
C HIS A 405 11.43 -26.11 8.20
N PHE A 406 10.30 -26.77 7.93
CA PHE A 406 9.43 -27.35 8.95
C PHE A 406 9.21 -28.85 8.68
N PRO A 407 10.28 -29.67 8.72
CA PRO A 407 10.16 -31.09 8.45
C PRO A 407 9.17 -31.72 9.43
N LYS A 408 8.26 -32.54 8.90
CA LYS A 408 7.34 -33.33 9.73
C LYS A 408 8.15 -34.17 10.73
N PRO A 409 7.73 -34.26 12.01
CA PRO A 409 8.32 -35.20 12.96
C PRO A 409 8.20 -36.65 12.49
#